data_AF-A0AAU9R8H9-F1
#
_entry.id   AF-A0AAU9R8H9-F1
#
_cell.length_a   1.000
_cell.length_b   1.000
_cell.length_c   1.000
_cell.angle_alpha   90.00
_cell.angle_beta   90.00
_cell.angle_gamma   90.00
#
_symmetry.space_group_name_H-M   'P 1'
#
loop_
_entity.id
_entity.type
_entity.pdbx_description
1 polymer ?
#
loop_
_entity_poly.entity_id
_entity_poly.type
_entity_poly.pdbx_seq_one_letter_code
_entity_poly.pdbx_strand_id
1 'polypeptide(L)'
;MLLKAAAKDRNMKYDFCVESLESDPHSKNATSIKGLVIASTKNAAYNTINVERITKTILNERKTSPGNKAALRDCIELYKDANSFLNKALTSVKSQDYRRANEYLISAFDAPRICEDIFIKIKKAKSPIRDENN
;
A
#
# COMPACT_ATOMS: atom_id res chain seq x y z
N MET A 1 13.47 13.18 -7.63
CA MET A 1 13.61 12.09 -8.64
C MET A 1 12.72 10.89 -8.34
N LEU A 2 12.39 10.55 -7.09
CA LEU A 2 11.51 9.41 -6.76
C LEU A 2 10.07 9.54 -7.32
N LEU A 3 9.47 10.73 -7.30
CA LEU A 3 8.13 10.95 -7.89
C LEU A 3 8.12 10.90 -9.43
N LYS A 4 9.22 11.31 -10.08
CA LYS A 4 9.37 11.20 -11.54
C LYS A 4 9.61 9.74 -11.99
N ALA A 5 10.13 8.89 -11.11
CA ALA A 5 10.30 7.46 -11.39
C ALA A 5 8.96 6.73 -11.31
N ALA A 6 8.12 7.06 -10.32
CA ALA A 6 6.78 6.50 -10.21
C ALA A 6 5.85 6.94 -11.37
N ALA A 7 6.06 8.15 -11.92
CA ALA A 7 5.39 8.61 -13.15
C ALA A 7 5.93 7.98 -14.45
N LYS A 8 7.05 7.25 -14.40
CA LYS A 8 7.59 6.51 -15.56
C LYS A 8 7.07 5.08 -15.64
N ASP A 9 6.43 4.60 -14.58
CA ASP A 9 5.70 3.34 -14.62
C ASP A 9 4.32 3.59 -15.22
N ARG A 10 3.96 2.84 -16.27
CA ARG A 10 2.73 3.07 -17.05
C ARG A 10 1.42 2.88 -16.25
N ASN A 11 1.52 2.57 -14.96
CA ASN A 11 0.41 2.21 -14.09
C ASN A 11 0.02 3.29 -13.07
N MET A 12 0.87 4.28 -12.76
CA MET A 12 0.51 5.36 -11.82
C MET A 12 0.16 6.63 -12.58
N LYS A 13 -1.12 7.00 -12.58
CA LYS A 13 -1.59 8.25 -13.19
C LYS A 13 -1.00 9.43 -12.42
N TYR A 14 -0.41 10.37 -13.14
CA TYR A 14 0.18 11.57 -12.54
C TYR A 14 -0.83 12.32 -11.66
N ASP A 15 -2.06 12.49 -12.17
CA ASP A 15 -3.13 13.19 -11.46
C ASP A 15 -3.49 12.49 -10.15
N PHE A 16 -3.59 11.16 -10.15
CA PHE A 16 -3.82 10.38 -8.93
C PHE A 16 -2.69 10.59 -7.91
N CYS A 17 -1.44 10.67 -8.36
CA CYS A 17 -0.31 10.94 -7.49
C CYS A 17 -0.39 12.32 -6.85
N VAL A 18 -0.73 13.35 -7.64
CA VAL A 18 -0.90 14.72 -7.15
C VAL A 18 -2.06 14.77 -6.16
N GLU A 19 -3.24 14.27 -6.53
CA GLU A 19 -4.43 14.21 -5.67
C GLU A 19 -4.15 13.49 -4.35
N SER A 20 -3.46 12.33 -4.41
CA SER A 20 -3.09 11.58 -3.20
C SER A 20 -2.19 12.40 -2.27
N LEU A 21 -1.20 13.11 -2.81
CA LEU A 21 -0.30 13.94 -2.01
C LEU A 21 -0.98 15.20 -1.47
N GLU A 22 -1.89 15.80 -2.23
CA GLU A 22 -2.63 17.00 -1.82
C GLU A 22 -3.74 16.69 -0.80
N SER A 23 -4.27 15.46 -0.82
CA SER A 23 -5.30 14.99 0.13
C SER A 23 -4.75 14.76 1.54
N ASP A 24 -3.46 14.44 1.69
CA ASP A 24 -2.80 14.30 2.99
C ASP A 24 -2.23 15.67 3.45
N PRO A 25 -2.74 16.27 4.54
CA PRO A 25 -2.26 17.57 5.03
C PRO A 25 -0.76 17.58 5.37
N HIS A 26 -0.19 16.45 5.78
CA HIS A 26 1.24 16.37 6.09
C HIS A 26 2.11 16.39 4.84
N SER A 27 1.67 15.70 3.78
CA SER A 27 2.34 15.70 2.48
C SER A 27 2.20 17.06 1.79
N LYS A 28 0.99 17.63 1.79
CA LYS A 28 0.71 18.96 1.22
C LYS A 28 1.56 20.07 1.84
N ASN A 29 1.78 20.02 3.16
CA ASN A 29 2.55 21.03 3.89
C ASN A 29 4.06 20.73 3.97
N ALA A 30 4.55 19.69 3.31
CA ALA A 30 5.97 19.34 3.35
C ALA A 30 6.84 20.35 2.60
N THR A 31 7.81 20.95 3.29
CA THR A 31 8.71 21.97 2.72
C THR A 31 10.01 21.41 2.12
N SER A 32 10.19 20.08 2.16
CA SER A 32 11.37 19.40 1.62
C SER A 32 11.00 18.04 1.05
N ILE A 33 11.81 17.54 0.10
CA ILE A 33 11.62 16.20 -0.47
C ILE A 33 11.68 15.12 0.61
N LYS A 34 12.61 15.24 1.58
CA LYS A 34 12.69 14.31 2.72
C LYS A 34 11.42 14.33 3.56
N GLY A 35 10.89 15.53 3.85
CA GLY A 35 9.63 15.69 4.57
C GLY A 35 8.45 15.07 3.82
N LEU A 36 8.38 15.30 2.50
CA LEU A 36 7.33 14.76 1.64
C LEU A 36 7.34 13.23 1.64
N VAL A 37 8.53 12.61 1.45
CA VAL A 37 8.67 11.16 1.48
C VAL A 37 8.26 10.59 2.85
N ILE A 38 8.62 11.24 3.95
CA ILE A 38 8.23 10.80 5.30
C ILE A 38 6.71 10.88 5.48
N ALA A 39 6.09 11.99 5.08
CA ALA A 39 4.65 12.20 5.20
C ALA A 39 3.88 11.18 4.36
N SER A 40 4.23 11.04 3.09
CA SER A 40 3.57 10.10 2.17
C SER A 40 3.73 8.65 2.62
N THR A 41 4.91 8.26 3.13
CA THR A 41 5.15 6.89 3.65
C THR A 41 4.33 6.63 4.91
N LYS A 42 4.16 7.61 5.79
CA LYS A 42 3.27 7.48 6.97
C LYS A 42 1.81 7.33 6.55
N ASN A 43 1.35 8.12 5.57
CA ASN A 43 0.00 8.01 5.03
C ASN A 43 -0.24 6.61 4.43
N ALA A 44 0.72 6.10 3.63
CA ALA A 44 0.66 4.74 3.11
C ALA A 44 0.60 3.67 4.21
N ALA A 45 1.35 3.83 5.31
CA ALA A 45 1.32 2.91 6.44
C ALA A 45 -0.04 2.92 7.15
N TYR A 46 -0.62 4.10 7.36
CA TYR A 46 -1.97 4.25 7.90
C TYR A 46 -3.02 3.58 7.02
N ASN A 47 -2.99 3.82 5.71
CA ASN A 47 -3.89 3.18 4.75
C ASN A 47 -3.74 1.66 4.76
N THR A 48 -2.50 1.16 4.78
CA THR A 48 -2.20 -0.28 4.86
C THR A 48 -2.85 -0.94 6.08
N ILE A 49 -2.73 -0.31 7.26
CA ILE A 49 -3.37 -0.79 8.50
C ILE A 49 -4.90 -0.76 8.38
N ASN A 50 -5.46 0.27 7.75
CA ASN A 50 -6.90 0.36 7.52
C ASN A 50 -7.40 -0.75 6.59
N VAL A 51 -6.71 -1.03 5.49
CA VAL A 51 -7.06 -2.12 4.58
C VAL A 51 -6.91 -3.48 5.27
N GLU A 52 -5.86 -3.69 6.06
CA GLU A 52 -5.72 -4.90 6.89
C GLU A 52 -6.93 -5.08 7.82
N ARG A 53 -7.38 -3.99 8.48
CA ARG A 53 -8.55 -4.01 9.36
C ARG A 53 -9.85 -4.32 8.61
N ILE A 54 -10.08 -3.69 7.45
CA ILE A 54 -11.25 -3.96 6.58
C ILE A 54 -11.25 -5.42 6.14
N THR A 55 -10.09 -5.93 5.72
CA THR A 55 -9.91 -7.33 5.31
C THR A 55 -10.24 -8.29 6.45
N LYS A 56 -9.80 -8.00 7.69
CA LYS A 56 -10.18 -8.76 8.90
C LYS A 56 -11.68 -8.71 9.17
N THR A 57 -12.31 -7.55 9.00
CA THR A 57 -13.77 -7.41 9.17
C THR A 57 -14.50 -8.33 8.19
N ILE A 58 -14.16 -8.28 6.90
CA ILE A 58 -14.77 -9.10 5.86
C ILE A 58 -14.52 -10.60 6.10
N LEU A 59 -13.30 -10.98 6.52
CA LEU A 59 -12.96 -12.37 6.86
C LEU A 59 -13.92 -12.97 7.91
N ASN A 60 -14.36 -12.15 8.87
CA ASN A 60 -15.20 -12.56 9.99
C ASN A 60 -16.71 -12.48 9.70
N GLU A 61 -17.13 -11.94 8.55
CA GLU A 61 -18.54 -11.92 8.17
C GLU A 61 -19.09 -13.33 7.91
N ARG A 62 -20.34 -13.58 8.34
CA ARG A 62 -21.00 -14.88 8.13
C ARG A 62 -21.17 -15.24 6.65
N LYS A 63 -21.38 -14.22 5.80
CA LYS A 63 -21.57 -14.37 4.35
C LYS A 63 -20.28 -14.69 3.59
N THR A 64 -19.12 -14.58 4.23
CA THR A 64 -17.83 -14.82 3.57
C THR A 64 -17.63 -16.31 3.31
N SER A 65 -17.59 -16.67 2.02
CA SER A 65 -17.44 -18.06 1.59
C SER A 65 -16.14 -18.68 2.15
N PRO A 66 -16.12 -19.98 2.50
CA PRO A 66 -14.90 -20.65 2.98
C PRO A 66 -13.72 -20.47 2.02
N GLY A 67 -14.02 -20.44 0.72
CA GLY A 67 -13.04 -20.18 -0.31
C GLY A 67 -12.37 -18.81 -0.21
N ASN A 68 -13.13 -17.75 0.10
CA ASN A 68 -12.59 -16.40 0.22
C ASN A 68 -11.78 -16.24 1.51
N LYS A 69 -12.07 -17.01 2.56
CA LYS A 69 -11.36 -16.91 3.84
C LYS A 69 -9.87 -17.22 3.73
N ALA A 70 -9.45 -18.13 2.86
CA ALA A 70 -8.03 -18.40 2.63
C ALA A 70 -7.34 -17.19 1.99
N ALA A 71 -7.86 -16.71 0.86
CA ALA A 71 -7.34 -15.54 0.16
C ALA A 71 -7.29 -14.29 1.04
N LEU A 72 -8.33 -14.04 1.85
CA LEU A 72 -8.36 -12.92 2.80
C LEU A 72 -7.27 -13.02 3.87
N ARG A 73 -6.96 -14.23 4.37
CA ARG A 73 -5.85 -14.41 5.33
C ARG A 73 -4.51 -14.11 4.69
N ASP A 74 -4.30 -14.56 3.46
CA ASP A 74 -3.06 -14.26 2.73
C ASP A 74 -2.92 -12.75 2.49
N CYS A 75 -4.01 -12.06 2.11
CA CYS A 75 -4.00 -10.60 1.99
C CYS A 75 -3.71 -9.89 3.33
N ILE A 76 -4.21 -10.39 4.46
CA ILE A 76 -3.89 -9.83 5.79
C ILE A 76 -2.38 -9.92 6.07
N GLU A 77 -1.74 -11.04 5.78
CA GLU A 77 -0.30 -11.18 5.97
C GLU A 77 0.49 -10.26 5.02
N LEU A 78 0.07 -10.15 3.75
CA LEU A 78 0.65 -9.20 2.80
C LEU A 78 0.59 -7.74 3.30
N TYR A 79 -0.53 -7.33 3.89
CA TYR A 79 -0.67 -5.97 4.43
C TYR A 79 0.17 -5.74 5.70
N LYS A 80 0.33 -6.77 6.55
CA LYS A 80 1.27 -6.70 7.68
C LYS A 80 2.72 -6.54 7.20
N ASP A 81 3.11 -7.30 6.19
CA ASP A 81 4.44 -7.22 5.59
C ASP A 81 4.67 -5.86 4.93
N ALA A 82 3.69 -5.35 4.18
CA ALA A 82 3.74 -4.02 3.60
C ALA A 82 3.93 -2.93 4.67
N ASN A 83 3.19 -2.99 5.78
CA ASN A 83 3.37 -2.06 6.90
C ASN A 83 4.77 -2.18 7.53
N SER A 84 5.30 -3.40 7.67
CA SER A 84 6.68 -3.63 8.13
C SER A 84 7.71 -2.98 7.19
N PHE A 85 7.55 -3.15 5.87
CA PHE A 85 8.41 -2.51 4.88
C PHE A 85 8.31 -0.99 4.90
N LEU A 86 7.11 -0.41 5.03
CA LEU A 86 6.94 1.04 5.15
C LEU A 86 7.65 1.61 6.39
N ASN A 87 7.61 0.90 7.52
CA ASN A 87 8.35 1.30 8.72
C ASN A 87 9.88 1.20 8.54
N LYS A 88 10.36 0.19 7.81
CA LYS A 88 11.78 0.08 7.44
C LYS A 88 12.18 1.21 6.48
N ALA A 89 11.33 1.55 5.50
CA ALA A 89 11.54 2.69 4.61
C ALA A 89 11.66 4.01 5.38
N LEU A 90 10.78 4.26 6.36
CA LEU A 90 10.86 5.43 7.23
C LEU A 90 12.20 5.51 7.97
N THR A 91 12.69 4.38 8.48
CA THR A 91 14.00 4.30 9.15
C THR A 91 15.13 4.64 8.17
N SER A 92 15.12 4.05 6.98
CA SER A 92 16.12 4.30 5.93
C SER A 92 16.12 5.75 5.42
N VAL A 93 14.95 6.38 5.27
CA VAL A 93 14.85 7.81 4.90
C VAL A 93 15.44 8.70 5.98
N LYS A 94 15.19 8.39 7.27
CA LYS A 94 15.76 9.13 8.39
C LYS A 94 17.28 9.07 8.39
N SER A 95 17.86 7.89 8.11
CA SER A 95 19.31 7.65 8.00
C SER A 95 19.91 8.00 6.63
N GLN A 96 19.13 8.59 5.72
CA GLN A 96 19.55 8.95 4.36
C GLN A 96 20.01 7.77 3.48
N ASP A 97 19.65 6.53 3.84
CA ASP A 97 19.86 5.33 3.02
C ASP A 97 18.72 5.21 1.99
N TYR A 98 18.73 6.11 0.99
CA TYR A 98 17.64 6.20 0.01
C TYR A 98 17.54 4.98 -0.91
N ARG A 99 18.62 4.22 -1.07
CA ARG A 99 18.61 2.96 -1.82
C ARG A 99 17.74 1.93 -1.11
N ARG A 100 18.00 1.66 0.17
CA ARG A 100 17.16 0.74 0.95
C ARG A 100 15.74 1.27 1.12
N ALA A 101 15.57 2.58 1.31
CA ALA A 101 14.23 3.18 1.37
C ALA A 101 13.42 2.86 0.11
N ASN A 102 14.02 3.00 -1.07
CA ASN A 102 13.36 2.69 -2.34
C ASN A 102 13.04 1.20 -2.48
N GLU A 103 13.97 0.30 -2.10
CA GLU A 103 13.73 -1.14 -2.08
C GLU A 103 12.51 -1.50 -1.21
N TYR A 104 12.43 -0.95 0.00
CA TYR A 104 11.29 -1.20 0.90
C TYR A 104 9.98 -0.60 0.41
N LEU A 105 10.01 0.59 -0.20
CA LEU A 105 8.81 1.21 -0.78
C LEU A 105 8.24 0.37 -1.92
N ILE A 106 9.09 -0.16 -2.80
CA ILE A 106 8.67 -1.06 -3.88
C ILE A 106 8.05 -2.34 -3.31
N SER A 107 8.70 -2.97 -2.32
CA SER A 107 8.15 -4.18 -1.69
C SER A 107 6.79 -3.95 -1.04
N ALA A 108 6.54 -2.79 -0.43
CA ALA A 108 5.23 -2.46 0.13
C ALA A 108 4.17 -2.18 -0.95
N PHE A 109 4.58 -1.54 -2.05
CA PHE A 109 3.68 -1.13 -3.16
C PHE A 109 3.03 -2.32 -3.86
N ASP A 110 3.69 -3.48 -3.90
CA ASP A 110 3.17 -4.67 -4.58
C ASP A 110 2.00 -5.36 -3.85
N ALA A 111 1.80 -5.12 -2.56
CA ALA A 111 0.84 -5.87 -1.74
C ALA A 111 -0.62 -5.83 -2.26
N PRO A 112 -1.20 -4.67 -2.62
CA PRO A 112 -2.57 -4.62 -3.14
C PRO A 112 -2.76 -5.41 -4.44
N ARG A 113 -1.78 -5.32 -5.36
CA ARG A 113 -1.79 -6.08 -6.62
C ARG A 113 -1.70 -7.58 -6.37
N ILE A 114 -0.78 -8.01 -5.49
CA ILE A 114 -0.63 -9.44 -5.15
C ILE A 114 -1.91 -9.96 -4.49
N CYS A 115 -2.56 -9.17 -3.64
CA CYS A 115 -3.85 -9.56 -3.06
C CYS A 115 -4.91 -9.80 -4.14
N GLU A 116 -5.07 -8.90 -5.12
CA GLU A 116 -5.99 -9.12 -6.23
C GLU A 116 -5.64 -10.38 -7.06
N ASP A 117 -4.35 -10.60 -7.32
CA ASP A 117 -3.87 -11.77 -8.05
C ASP A 117 -4.21 -13.09 -7.33
N ILE A 118 -4.20 -13.11 -5.99
CA ILE A 118 -4.61 -14.28 -5.19
C ILE A 118 -6.08 -14.61 -5.45
N PHE A 119 -6.97 -13.62 -5.45
CA PHE A 119 -8.39 -13.84 -5.74
C PHE A 119 -8.62 -14.30 -7.18
N ILE A 120 -7.93 -13.71 -8.15
CA ILE A 120 -8.03 -14.12 -9.56
C ILE A 120 -7.57 -15.57 -9.73
N LYS A 121 -6.42 -15.95 -9.17
CA LYS A 121 -5.84 -17.30 -9.30
C LYS A 121 -6.67 -18.37 -8.59
N ILE A 122 -7.13 -18.09 -7.37
CA ILE A 122 -7.82 -19.09 -6.55
C ILE A 122 -9.30 -19.20 -6.91
N LYS A 123 -9.95 -18.10 -7.30
CA LYS A 123 -11.41 -18.02 -7.42
C LYS A 123 -11.95 -17.66 -8.78
N LYS A 124 -11.10 -17.20 -9.72
CA LYS A 124 -11.57 -16.57 -10.97
C LYS A 124 -12.61 -15.48 -10.69
N ALA A 125 -12.48 -14.79 -9.56
CA ALA A 125 -13.44 -13.81 -9.06
C ALA A 125 -12.72 -12.54 -8.61
N LYS A 126 -13.45 -11.43 -8.55
CA LYS A 126 -12.94 -10.17 -7.99
C LYS A 126 -12.81 -10.28 -6.48
N SER A 127 -11.80 -9.64 -5.92
CA SER A 127 -11.61 -9.52 -4.48
C SER A 127 -12.77 -8.73 -3.84
N PRO A 128 -13.24 -9.13 -2.65
CA PRO A 128 -14.20 -8.34 -1.87
C PRO A 128 -13.60 -7.06 -1.28
N ILE A 129 -12.27 -6.85 -1.38
CA ILE A 129 -11.58 -5.62 -0.97
C ILE A 129 -10.99 -4.86 -2.16
N ARG A 130 -11.49 -5.09 -3.38
CA ARG A 130 -10.93 -4.51 -4.60
C ARG A 130 -10.86 -2.98 -4.56
N ASP A 131 -11.89 -2.34 -4.00
CA ASP A 131 -11.97 -0.87 -3.97
C ASP A 131 -10.89 -0.27 -3.05
N GLU A 132 -10.39 -1.07 -2.10
CA GLU A 132 -9.40 -0.67 -1.10
C GLU A 132 -7.97 -0.88 -1.62
N ASN A 133 -7.83 -1.58 -2.74
CA ASN A 133 -6.55 -1.89 -3.39
C ASN A 133 -6.21 -0.93 -4.54
N ASN A 134 -7.07 0.06 -4.85
CA ASN A 134 -6.88 1.02 -5.94
C ASN A 134 -6.40 2.39 -5.45
#